data_AF-A0A3D0NBK7-F1
#
_entry.id   AF-A0A3D0NBK7-F1
#
_cell.length_a   1.000
_cell.length_b   1.000
_cell.length_c   1.000
_cell.angle_alpha   90.00
_cell.angle_beta   90.00
_cell.angle_gamma   90.00
#
_symmetry.space_group_name_H-M   'P 1'
#
loop_
_entity.id
_entity.type
_entity.pdbx_description
1 polymer ?
#
loop_
_entity_poly.entity_id
_entity_poly.type
_entity_poly.pdbx_seq_one_letter_code
_entity_poly.pdbx_strand_id
1 'polypeptide(L)'
;MTRGSEIDRTRAEWLLKGGAEWWMGHALIQGEYPAHVNDSGLTLMEDVAAFGTGNPDATATSKQSLADGDWHLVTATRFINQEAGKSELKVYVDGTLSAIAISDNISAMDKNDSFGVGRQYQTRGIVGEIDDVRVYDVALDAIQVEQLALHRLALEPLHHYPFDGNVDDMAGGIHGEKIGAGEYRFVKGVGPEASQALAFNNDYGVKIPNSAHENYTLSCWVRMDAPQAPPWGRGDMRLFNFGDADAAQWITDYVDERIHSQGVDLYRHDGIPPLSYWKSNDEPLRQGVSEMKHVAGLLQYWDTLRERHPMLRIDICSGGGSRNELETLRRAVPLWRSDYAYETTGMQTLSYGMALWIPYFGTGINTTDPYTFWSQLAPANTTTWDVRRDDFDFESAQELLKQRREVISYYYDDFYPLTSYRTDNDVWMAWQFNRESEQSGVVMSFRRPESLASEMQFRLRGLEPEKMYVVENLEGKVIQRATGESLATKGLTVALPNPRSTAIYKYRQR
;
A
#
# COMPACT_ATOMS: atom_id res chain seq x y z
N MET A 1 -4.97 13.03 3.14
CA MET A 1 -5.68 13.88 4.11
C MET A 1 -6.57 13.01 4.96
N THR A 2 -6.65 13.24 6.27
CA THR A 2 -7.57 12.46 7.13
C THR A 2 -9.01 12.91 6.91
N ARG A 3 -9.95 11.95 6.95
CA ARG A 3 -11.38 12.24 6.91
C ARG A 3 -11.80 13.07 8.12
N GLY A 4 -12.74 13.98 7.92
CA GLY A 4 -13.21 14.94 8.93
C GLY A 4 -12.27 16.11 9.19
N SER A 5 -11.11 16.20 8.51
CA SER A 5 -10.24 17.38 8.55
C SER A 5 -10.98 18.62 8.02
N GLU A 6 -10.46 19.82 8.31
CA GLU A 6 -11.07 21.07 7.84
C GLU A 6 -11.20 21.09 6.31
N ILE A 7 -10.16 20.67 5.59
CA ILE A 7 -10.20 20.60 4.12
C ILE A 7 -11.22 19.58 3.61
N ASP A 8 -11.39 18.43 4.29
CA ASP A 8 -12.38 17.42 3.91
C ASP A 8 -13.81 17.93 4.10
N ARG A 9 -14.05 18.79 5.10
CA ARG A 9 -15.35 19.38 5.36
C ARG A 9 -15.67 20.61 4.51
N THR A 10 -14.65 21.38 4.11
CA THR A 10 -14.84 22.69 3.45
C THR A 10 -14.46 22.70 1.99
N ARG A 11 -13.67 21.71 1.53
CA ARG A 11 -13.09 21.59 0.19
C ARG A 11 -13.07 20.12 -0.27
N ALA A 12 -14.18 19.41 -0.08
CA ALA A 12 -14.31 18.01 -0.46
C ALA A 12 -14.03 17.78 -1.96
N GLU A 13 -14.29 18.79 -2.80
CA GLU A 13 -13.99 18.78 -4.23
C GLU A 13 -12.49 18.64 -4.56
N TRP A 14 -11.62 19.01 -3.62
CA TRP A 14 -10.16 18.88 -3.76
C TRP A 14 -9.62 17.51 -3.31
N LEU A 15 -10.51 16.59 -2.92
CA LEU A 15 -10.16 15.31 -2.35
C LEU A 15 -10.82 14.17 -3.14
N LEU A 16 -10.00 13.26 -3.65
CA LEU A 16 -10.49 12.07 -4.31
C LEU A 16 -11.01 11.08 -3.26
N LYS A 17 -12.27 10.65 -3.44
CA LYS A 17 -12.87 9.57 -2.66
C LYS A 17 -12.31 8.21 -3.10
N GLY A 18 -12.33 7.21 -2.22
CA GLY A 18 -11.79 5.87 -2.52
C GLY A 18 -10.84 5.41 -1.42
N GLY A 19 -9.90 4.53 -1.78
CA GLY A 19 -8.87 4.00 -0.86
C GLY A 19 -9.28 2.81 -0.02
N ALA A 20 -10.58 2.60 0.15
CA ALA A 20 -11.15 1.41 0.74
C ALA A 20 -11.41 0.36 -0.36
N GLU A 21 -11.06 -0.89 -0.09
CA GLU A 21 -11.42 -2.04 -0.92
C GLU A 21 -12.75 -2.62 -0.45
N TRP A 22 -13.45 -3.36 -1.31
CA TRP A 22 -14.79 -3.90 -1.03
C TRP A 22 -14.88 -4.65 0.33
N TRP A 23 -13.83 -5.38 0.69
CA TRP A 23 -13.77 -6.16 1.93
C TRP A 23 -13.73 -5.28 3.19
N MET A 24 -13.35 -4.00 3.05
CA MET A 24 -13.29 -3.04 4.17
C MET A 24 -14.66 -2.41 4.49
N GLY A 25 -15.61 -2.44 3.56
CA GLY A 25 -16.90 -1.74 3.71
C GLY A 25 -17.88 -2.43 4.69
N HIS A 26 -19.05 -1.80 4.86
CA HIS A 26 -20.14 -2.32 5.67
C HIS A 26 -21.02 -3.26 4.83
N ALA A 27 -21.33 -4.46 5.35
CA ALA A 27 -21.98 -5.49 4.57
C ALA A 27 -23.39 -5.08 4.08
N LEU A 28 -23.59 -5.03 2.75
CA LEU A 28 -24.93 -5.06 2.15
C LEU A 28 -25.31 -6.51 1.86
N ILE A 29 -24.49 -7.22 1.07
CA ILE A 29 -24.51 -8.67 0.84
C ILE A 29 -23.05 -9.11 0.68
N GLN A 30 -22.38 -9.49 1.76
CA GLN A 30 -20.92 -9.62 1.78
C GLN A 30 -20.42 -10.97 2.28
N GLY A 31 -19.39 -11.52 1.63
CA GLY A 31 -18.82 -12.84 1.92
C GLY A 31 -17.32 -12.82 2.18
N GLU A 32 -16.81 -11.74 2.80
CA GLU A 32 -15.38 -11.60 3.11
C GLU A 32 -14.84 -12.81 3.89
N TYR A 33 -13.64 -13.24 3.50
CA TYR A 33 -12.90 -14.30 4.15
C TYR A 33 -11.49 -13.81 4.53
N PRO A 34 -10.99 -14.08 5.76
CA PRO A 34 -9.65 -13.66 6.17
C PRO A 34 -8.52 -14.39 5.42
N ALA A 35 -8.16 -13.94 4.23
CA ALA A 35 -6.95 -14.27 3.44
C ALA A 35 -7.07 -13.67 2.02
N HIS A 36 -6.02 -13.81 1.21
CA HIS A 36 -6.13 -13.60 -0.24
C HIS A 36 -6.73 -14.85 -0.90
N VAL A 37 -8.04 -14.87 -1.09
CA VAL A 37 -8.82 -16.04 -1.54
C VAL A 37 -9.93 -15.62 -2.50
N ASN A 38 -10.62 -16.59 -3.12
CA ASN A 38 -11.72 -16.33 -4.04
C ASN A 38 -13.02 -16.09 -3.28
N ASP A 39 -13.17 -14.87 -2.76
CA ASP A 39 -14.37 -14.37 -2.09
C ASP A 39 -14.92 -13.13 -2.81
N SER A 40 -16.09 -12.66 -2.38
CA SER A 40 -16.72 -11.49 -2.99
C SER A 40 -17.76 -10.86 -2.08
N GLY A 41 -18.20 -9.66 -2.45
CA GLY A 41 -19.28 -9.02 -1.74
C GLY A 41 -19.70 -7.66 -2.27
N LEU A 42 -20.97 -7.36 -2.07
CA LEU A 42 -21.58 -6.04 -2.19
C LEU A 42 -21.57 -5.36 -0.81
N THR A 43 -21.04 -4.15 -0.76
CA THR A 43 -20.73 -3.45 0.47
C THR A 43 -21.05 -1.95 0.35
N LEU A 44 -21.04 -1.27 1.49
CA LEU A 44 -21.26 0.16 1.61
C LEU A 44 -19.98 0.84 2.14
N MET A 45 -19.50 1.84 1.43
CA MET A 45 -18.35 2.66 1.78
C MET A 45 -18.82 4.08 2.07
N GLU A 46 -19.00 4.41 3.35
CA GLU A 46 -19.70 5.64 3.78
C GLU A 46 -21.12 5.71 3.22
N ASP A 47 -21.30 6.43 2.12
CA ASP A 47 -22.56 6.72 1.46
C ASP A 47 -22.63 6.14 0.05
N VAL A 48 -21.61 5.41 -0.42
CA VAL A 48 -21.60 4.83 -1.77
C VAL A 48 -21.50 3.31 -1.73
N ALA A 49 -22.22 2.63 -2.64
CA ALA A 49 -22.09 1.19 -2.82
C ALA A 49 -20.76 0.82 -3.50
N ALA A 50 -20.19 -0.31 -3.12
CA ALA A 50 -19.05 -0.91 -3.80
C ALA A 50 -19.20 -2.44 -3.88
N PHE A 51 -18.65 -3.03 -4.94
CA PHE A 51 -18.67 -4.46 -5.20
C PHE A 51 -17.28 -4.93 -5.57
N GLY A 52 -16.89 -6.11 -5.10
CA GLY A 52 -15.59 -6.66 -5.47
C GLY A 52 -15.43 -8.15 -5.31
N THR A 53 -14.30 -8.63 -5.82
CA THR A 53 -13.85 -10.03 -5.81
C THR A 53 -12.43 -10.10 -5.27
N GLY A 54 -12.05 -11.19 -4.60
CA GLY A 54 -10.70 -11.43 -4.12
C GLY A 54 -9.78 -12.20 -5.09
N ASN A 55 -8.48 -12.19 -4.77
CA ASN A 55 -7.40 -13.02 -5.35
C ASN A 55 -7.19 -12.92 -6.89
N PRO A 56 -6.69 -11.79 -7.43
CA PRO A 56 -6.41 -10.54 -6.73
C PRO A 56 -7.66 -9.69 -6.51
N ASP A 57 -7.57 -8.77 -5.56
CA ASP A 57 -8.67 -7.87 -5.24
C ASP A 57 -9.00 -6.94 -6.42
N ALA A 58 -10.28 -6.83 -6.73
CA ALA A 58 -10.82 -5.84 -7.65
C ALA A 58 -12.09 -5.24 -7.05
N THR A 59 -12.20 -3.91 -7.07
CA THR A 59 -13.31 -3.16 -6.47
C THR A 59 -13.89 -2.18 -7.49
N ALA A 60 -15.20 -2.25 -7.71
CA ALA A 60 -16.00 -1.23 -8.40
C ALA A 60 -16.77 -0.41 -7.35
N THR A 61 -16.58 0.90 -7.32
CA THR A 61 -17.22 1.81 -6.34
C THR A 61 -18.09 2.82 -7.06
N SER A 62 -19.37 2.87 -6.71
CA SER A 62 -20.33 3.86 -7.22
C SER A 62 -19.97 5.29 -6.83
N LYS A 63 -20.52 6.26 -7.56
CA LYS A 63 -20.31 7.70 -7.31
C LYS A 63 -21.52 8.39 -6.68
N GLN A 64 -22.67 7.72 -6.69
CA GLN A 64 -23.93 8.24 -6.18
C GLN A 64 -24.01 8.01 -4.66
N SER A 65 -24.25 9.09 -3.92
CA SER A 65 -24.57 9.01 -2.50
C SER A 65 -25.92 8.33 -2.32
N LEU A 66 -26.02 7.43 -1.35
CA LEU A 66 -27.20 6.68 -0.96
C LEU A 66 -27.79 7.18 0.36
N ALA A 67 -27.19 8.23 0.95
CA ALA A 67 -27.47 8.72 2.29
C ALA A 67 -28.32 10.00 2.28
N ASP A 68 -29.43 9.97 1.55
CA ASP A 68 -30.39 11.07 1.42
C ASP A 68 -31.74 10.80 2.09
N GLY A 69 -31.90 9.61 2.70
CA GLY A 69 -33.13 9.18 3.37
C GLY A 69 -34.14 8.49 2.46
N ASP A 70 -33.87 8.37 1.15
CA ASP A 70 -34.71 7.69 0.17
C ASP A 70 -34.25 6.25 -0.09
N TRP A 71 -35.13 5.45 -0.70
CA TRP A 71 -34.84 4.07 -1.09
C TRP A 71 -34.10 4.03 -2.43
N HIS A 72 -32.98 3.32 -2.46
CA HIS A 72 -32.21 3.07 -3.68
C HIS A 72 -32.07 1.57 -3.94
N LEU A 73 -32.24 1.15 -5.21
CA LEU A 73 -31.86 -0.19 -5.62
C LEU A 73 -30.36 -0.20 -5.89
N VAL A 74 -29.62 -1.07 -5.20
CA VAL A 74 -28.21 -1.35 -5.47
C VAL A 74 -28.09 -2.75 -6.04
N THR A 75 -27.57 -2.85 -7.26
CA THR A 75 -27.36 -4.13 -7.95
C THR A 75 -25.92 -4.25 -8.40
N ALA A 76 -25.30 -5.38 -8.11
CA ALA A 76 -23.94 -5.69 -8.49
C ALA A 76 -23.86 -6.98 -9.29
N THR A 77 -23.15 -6.95 -10.41
CA THR A 77 -23.02 -8.09 -11.33
C THR A 77 -21.57 -8.45 -11.53
N ARG A 78 -21.25 -9.75 -11.50
CA ARG A 78 -19.98 -10.28 -12.00
C ARG A 78 -20.23 -11.10 -13.25
N PHE A 79 -19.59 -10.71 -14.35
CA PHE A 79 -19.58 -11.46 -15.61
C PHE A 79 -18.18 -11.93 -15.97
N ILE A 80 -17.97 -13.23 -16.19
CA ILE A 80 -16.71 -13.81 -16.65
C ILE A 80 -16.67 -13.78 -18.18
N ASN A 81 -15.78 -12.96 -18.73
CA ASN A 81 -15.44 -12.98 -20.15
C ASN A 81 -14.28 -13.96 -20.38
N GLN A 82 -14.63 -15.20 -20.76
CA GLN A 82 -13.67 -16.28 -21.00
C GLN A 82 -12.68 -15.95 -22.13
N GLU A 83 -13.11 -15.24 -23.17
CA GLU A 83 -12.25 -14.88 -24.31
C GLU A 83 -11.18 -13.86 -23.89
N ALA A 84 -11.55 -12.89 -23.06
CA ALA A 84 -10.63 -11.89 -22.52
C ALA A 84 -9.78 -12.41 -21.36
N GLY A 85 -10.18 -13.53 -20.73
CA GLY A 85 -9.59 -14.02 -19.49
C GLY A 85 -9.75 -13.02 -18.34
N LYS A 86 -10.91 -12.34 -18.27
CA LYS A 86 -11.21 -11.29 -17.29
C LYS A 86 -12.63 -11.44 -16.74
N SER A 87 -12.87 -10.93 -15.53
CA SER A 87 -14.21 -10.69 -15.02
C SER A 87 -14.55 -9.20 -15.03
N GLU A 88 -15.73 -8.86 -15.55
CA GLU A 88 -16.33 -7.55 -15.46
C GLU A 88 -17.18 -7.44 -14.19
N LEU A 89 -16.85 -6.49 -13.33
CA LEU A 89 -17.60 -6.15 -12.14
C LEU A 89 -18.35 -4.86 -12.41
N LYS A 90 -19.68 -4.85 -12.25
CA LYS A 90 -20.51 -3.66 -12.46
C LYS A 90 -21.37 -3.39 -11.25
N VAL A 91 -21.50 -2.12 -10.89
CA VAL A 91 -22.43 -1.64 -9.86
C VAL A 91 -23.44 -0.71 -10.52
N TYR A 92 -24.70 -0.95 -10.27
CA TYR A 92 -25.83 -0.16 -10.72
C TYR A 92 -26.53 0.44 -9.50
N VAL A 93 -27.00 1.67 -9.66
CA VAL A 93 -27.87 2.35 -8.68
C VAL A 93 -29.12 2.78 -9.43
N ASP A 94 -30.29 2.41 -8.90
CA ASP A 94 -31.61 2.72 -9.46
C ASP A 94 -31.76 2.35 -10.95
N GLY A 95 -31.26 1.17 -11.32
CA GLY A 95 -31.30 0.66 -12.69
C GLY A 95 -30.21 1.22 -13.62
N THR A 96 -29.40 2.18 -13.17
CA THR A 96 -28.40 2.86 -14.01
C THR A 96 -26.98 2.43 -13.63
N LEU A 97 -26.14 2.17 -14.64
CA LEU A 97 -24.73 1.80 -14.41
C LEU A 97 -23.97 2.94 -13.72
N SER A 98 -23.43 2.67 -12.55
CA SER A 98 -22.71 3.65 -11.72
C SER A 98 -21.20 3.43 -11.73
N ALA A 99 -20.73 2.17 -11.75
CA ALA A 99 -19.30 1.87 -11.73
C ALA A 99 -18.94 0.55 -12.44
N ILE A 100 -17.69 0.47 -12.89
CA ILE A 100 -17.10 -0.72 -13.52
C ILE A 100 -15.70 -0.96 -12.94
N ALA A 101 -15.35 -2.22 -12.70
CA ALA A 101 -13.98 -2.67 -12.50
C ALA A 101 -13.70 -3.96 -13.29
N ILE A 102 -12.43 -4.20 -13.59
CA ILE A 102 -11.97 -5.43 -14.24
C ILE A 102 -11.13 -6.21 -13.24
N SER A 103 -11.44 -7.50 -13.11
CA SER A 103 -10.67 -8.47 -12.33
C SER A 103 -9.97 -9.45 -13.26
N ASP A 104 -8.73 -9.78 -12.92
CA ASP A 104 -7.95 -10.83 -13.59
C ASP A 104 -8.36 -12.23 -13.13
N ASN A 105 -9.20 -12.33 -12.10
CA ASN A 105 -9.69 -13.60 -11.57
C ASN A 105 -10.96 -14.06 -12.31
N ILE A 106 -10.85 -15.19 -13.02
CA ILE A 106 -11.98 -15.87 -13.69
C ILE A 106 -12.47 -17.12 -12.94
N SER A 107 -11.91 -17.41 -11.77
CA SER A 107 -12.27 -18.58 -10.95
C SER A 107 -13.63 -18.40 -10.27
N ALA A 108 -14.16 -19.49 -9.71
CA ALA A 108 -15.34 -19.48 -8.85
C ALA A 108 -15.07 -18.73 -7.53
N MET A 109 -16.02 -17.91 -7.08
CA MET A 109 -16.02 -17.20 -5.79
C MET A 109 -16.66 -18.09 -4.70
N ASP A 110 -16.02 -19.21 -4.39
CA ASP A 110 -16.54 -20.34 -3.61
C ASP A 110 -15.84 -20.52 -2.26
N LYS A 111 -15.04 -19.56 -1.81
CA LYS A 111 -14.28 -19.73 -0.57
C LYS A 111 -15.17 -19.76 0.67
N ASN A 112 -16.21 -18.94 0.69
CA ASN A 112 -17.20 -18.83 1.76
C ASN A 112 -18.50 -19.52 1.33
N ASP A 113 -19.18 -20.18 2.27
CA ASP A 113 -20.46 -20.87 2.05
C ASP A 113 -21.70 -19.95 2.18
N SER A 114 -21.49 -18.73 2.65
CA SER A 114 -22.56 -17.81 3.03
C SER A 114 -22.17 -16.34 2.88
N PHE A 115 -23.17 -15.50 2.64
CA PHE A 115 -23.09 -14.05 2.71
C PHE A 115 -23.77 -13.53 3.98
N GLY A 116 -23.26 -12.44 4.53
CA GLY A 116 -23.93 -11.63 5.53
C GLY A 116 -24.67 -10.46 4.90
N VAL A 117 -25.95 -10.30 5.21
CA VAL A 117 -26.78 -9.15 4.82
C VAL A 117 -26.87 -8.17 5.98
N GLY A 118 -26.53 -6.91 5.72
CA GLY A 118 -26.54 -5.82 6.71
C GLY A 118 -25.48 -5.93 7.82
N ARG A 119 -24.86 -7.10 8.02
CA ARG A 119 -23.68 -7.37 8.85
C ARG A 119 -23.05 -8.70 8.42
N GLN A 120 -21.72 -8.79 8.50
CA GLN A 120 -20.96 -10.03 8.35
C GLN A 120 -20.07 -10.26 9.58
N TYR A 121 -19.64 -11.51 9.84
CA TYR A 121 -18.87 -11.85 11.05
C TYR A 121 -17.56 -11.06 11.19
N GLN A 122 -16.91 -10.78 10.07
CA GLN A 122 -15.58 -10.15 10.01
C GLN A 122 -15.62 -8.64 9.81
N THR A 123 -16.77 -8.07 9.40
CA THR A 123 -16.88 -6.67 9.01
C THR A 123 -17.92 -5.92 9.83
N ARG A 124 -18.03 -4.60 9.61
CA ARG A 124 -19.05 -3.79 10.27
C ARG A 124 -20.41 -4.02 9.60
N GLY A 125 -21.46 -4.05 10.41
CA GLY A 125 -22.82 -3.95 9.92
C GLY A 125 -23.24 -2.51 9.71
N ILE A 126 -24.22 -2.29 8.85
CA ILE A 126 -24.74 -0.95 8.56
C ILE A 126 -25.67 -0.44 9.67
N VAL A 127 -25.84 0.87 9.72
CA VAL A 127 -27.01 1.52 10.33
C VAL A 127 -27.89 2.05 9.21
N GLY A 128 -29.04 1.42 8.99
CA GLY A 128 -29.91 1.69 7.83
C GLY A 128 -30.96 0.60 7.66
N GLU A 129 -31.65 0.60 6.53
CA GLU A 129 -32.73 -0.34 6.23
C GLU A 129 -32.42 -1.06 4.91
N ILE A 130 -32.63 -2.37 4.87
CA ILE A 130 -32.50 -3.18 3.65
C ILE A 130 -33.82 -3.90 3.39
N ASP A 131 -34.21 -3.95 2.11
CA ASP A 131 -35.41 -4.61 1.61
C ASP A 131 -35.08 -5.41 0.34
N ASP A 132 -35.94 -6.38 0.00
CA ASP A 132 -35.96 -7.13 -1.26
C ASP A 132 -34.56 -7.58 -1.74
N VAL A 133 -33.91 -8.42 -0.92
CA VAL A 133 -32.58 -8.98 -1.21
C VAL A 133 -32.71 -10.14 -2.18
N ARG A 134 -31.96 -10.11 -3.28
CA ARG A 134 -31.98 -11.12 -4.34
C ARG A 134 -30.59 -11.55 -4.75
N VAL A 135 -30.44 -12.85 -5.00
CA VAL A 135 -29.23 -13.47 -5.56
C VAL A 135 -29.60 -14.18 -6.85
N TYR A 136 -28.89 -13.90 -7.94
CA TYR A 136 -29.04 -14.59 -9.22
C TYR A 136 -27.75 -15.35 -9.56
N ASP A 137 -27.88 -16.51 -10.20
CA ASP A 137 -26.79 -17.33 -10.75
C ASP A 137 -26.37 -16.91 -12.17
N VAL A 138 -26.78 -15.71 -12.57
CA VAL A 138 -26.42 -15.07 -13.83
C VAL A 138 -26.00 -13.63 -13.58
N ALA A 139 -25.13 -13.11 -14.43
CA ALA A 139 -24.83 -11.69 -14.50
C ALA A 139 -25.95 -10.98 -15.27
N LEU A 140 -26.78 -10.20 -14.58
CA LEU A 140 -27.84 -9.44 -15.24
C LEU A 140 -27.25 -8.38 -16.19
N ASP A 141 -27.83 -8.23 -17.37
CA ASP A 141 -27.52 -7.12 -18.26
C ASP A 141 -28.19 -5.82 -17.81
N ALA A 142 -27.81 -4.70 -18.42
CA ALA A 142 -28.34 -3.38 -18.03
C ALA A 142 -29.86 -3.26 -18.16
N ILE A 143 -30.48 -3.93 -19.15
CA ILE A 143 -31.94 -3.91 -19.35
C ILE A 143 -32.62 -4.70 -18.23
N GLN A 144 -32.07 -5.87 -17.88
CA GLN A 144 -32.59 -6.69 -16.80
C GLN A 144 -32.49 -5.98 -15.44
N VAL A 145 -31.38 -5.26 -15.18
CA VAL A 145 -31.23 -4.45 -13.97
C VAL A 145 -32.21 -3.28 -13.94
N GLU A 146 -32.46 -2.61 -15.07
CA GLU A 146 -33.51 -1.58 -15.17
C GLU A 146 -34.91 -2.17 -14.89
N GLN A 147 -35.23 -3.34 -15.46
CA GLN A 147 -36.50 -4.02 -15.17
C GLN A 147 -36.61 -4.44 -13.70
N LEU A 148 -35.50 -4.80 -13.05
CA LEU A 148 -35.48 -5.11 -11.62
C LEU A 148 -35.85 -3.88 -10.78
N ALA A 149 -35.25 -2.72 -11.06
CA ALA A 149 -35.58 -1.45 -10.40
C ALA A 149 -37.05 -1.04 -10.55
N LEU A 150 -37.66 -1.39 -11.69
CA LEU A 150 -39.08 -1.15 -11.96
C LEU A 150 -40.01 -2.25 -11.42
N HIS A 151 -39.49 -3.25 -10.70
CA HIS A 151 -40.24 -4.43 -10.22
C HIS A 151 -40.93 -5.21 -11.35
N ARG A 152 -40.28 -5.31 -12.52
CA ARG A 152 -40.80 -5.94 -13.75
C ARG A 152 -39.95 -7.11 -14.27
N LEU A 153 -38.80 -7.38 -13.65
CA LEU A 153 -37.94 -8.48 -14.06
C LEU A 153 -38.64 -9.83 -13.83
N ALA A 154 -38.91 -10.56 -14.91
CA ALA A 154 -39.57 -11.87 -14.87
C ALA A 154 -38.61 -13.06 -14.65
N LEU A 155 -37.32 -12.78 -14.42
CA LEU A 155 -36.34 -13.80 -14.10
C LEU A 155 -36.41 -14.12 -12.61
N GLU A 156 -36.61 -15.40 -12.29
CA GLU A 156 -36.60 -15.88 -10.91
C GLU A 156 -35.18 -15.87 -10.34
N PRO A 157 -34.96 -15.31 -9.14
CA PRO A 157 -33.67 -15.38 -8.47
C PRO A 157 -33.43 -16.78 -7.87
N LEU A 158 -32.17 -17.09 -7.59
CA LEU A 158 -31.78 -18.28 -6.85
C LEU A 158 -32.23 -18.20 -5.38
N HIS A 159 -32.15 -17.00 -4.79
CA HIS A 159 -32.62 -16.69 -3.45
C HIS A 159 -33.31 -15.32 -3.41
N HIS A 160 -34.41 -15.21 -2.65
CA HIS A 160 -35.20 -13.98 -2.51
C HIS A 160 -35.67 -13.79 -1.07
N TYR A 161 -35.14 -12.75 -0.41
CA TYR A 161 -35.52 -12.38 0.96
C TYR A 161 -36.23 -11.02 0.94
N PRO A 162 -37.57 -11.00 0.96
CA PRO A 162 -38.33 -9.75 0.95
C PRO A 162 -38.31 -9.01 2.29
N PHE A 163 -37.91 -9.66 3.39
CA PHE A 163 -37.95 -9.09 4.74
C PHE A 163 -39.33 -8.57 5.22
N ASP A 164 -40.41 -9.15 4.69
CA ASP A 164 -41.80 -8.90 5.07
C ASP A 164 -42.16 -9.52 6.44
N GLY A 165 -41.48 -9.08 7.51
CA GLY A 165 -41.73 -9.50 8.90
C GLY A 165 -40.99 -10.78 9.33
N ASN A 166 -40.22 -11.40 8.45
CA ASN A 166 -39.38 -12.56 8.72
C ASN A 166 -38.09 -12.51 7.86
N VAL A 167 -37.28 -13.57 7.90
CA VAL A 167 -36.05 -13.71 7.10
C VAL A 167 -36.12 -14.91 6.16
N ASP A 168 -37.32 -15.21 5.67
CA ASP A 168 -37.57 -16.39 4.84
C ASP A 168 -37.09 -16.17 3.41
N ASP A 169 -36.49 -17.21 2.82
CA ASP A 169 -36.19 -17.26 1.40
C ASP A 169 -37.40 -17.77 0.62
N MET A 170 -37.97 -16.90 -0.22
CA MET A 170 -39.16 -17.18 -1.01
C MET A 170 -38.85 -17.90 -2.33
N ALA A 171 -37.58 -18.01 -2.72
CA ALA A 171 -37.18 -18.65 -3.98
C ALA A 171 -36.42 -19.96 -3.73
N GLY A 172 -35.31 -19.93 -3.01
CA GLY A 172 -34.42 -21.08 -2.82
C GLY A 172 -34.81 -22.00 -1.67
N GLY A 173 -35.73 -21.59 -0.80
CA GLY A 173 -36.19 -22.34 0.36
C GLY A 173 -35.15 -22.47 1.49
N ILE A 174 -34.06 -21.69 1.46
CA ILE A 174 -33.04 -21.66 2.52
C ILE A 174 -33.23 -20.37 3.32
N HIS A 175 -34.06 -20.44 4.36
CA HIS A 175 -34.34 -19.30 5.24
C HIS A 175 -33.07 -18.76 5.90
N GLY A 176 -33.02 -17.45 6.11
CA GLY A 176 -31.87 -16.77 6.67
C GLY A 176 -31.64 -17.09 8.15
N GLU A 177 -30.37 -17.08 8.56
CA GLU A 177 -29.98 -17.29 9.96
C GLU A 177 -29.49 -15.98 10.60
N LYS A 178 -29.69 -15.80 11.90
CA LYS A 178 -29.25 -14.57 12.59
C LYS A 178 -27.72 -14.54 12.76
N ILE A 179 -27.13 -13.41 12.37
CA ILE A 179 -25.75 -13.03 12.74
C ILE A 179 -25.84 -12.02 13.88
N GLY A 180 -25.00 -12.14 14.90
CA GLY A 180 -24.92 -11.16 15.99
C GLY A 180 -26.00 -11.32 17.07
N ALA A 181 -26.39 -10.21 17.70
CA ALA A 181 -27.29 -10.22 18.86
C ALA A 181 -28.37 -9.13 18.74
N GLY A 182 -29.46 -9.28 19.50
CA GLY A 182 -30.62 -8.38 19.46
C GLY A 182 -31.80 -8.94 18.68
N GLU A 183 -32.91 -8.21 18.68
CA GLU A 183 -34.14 -8.59 17.99
C GLU A 183 -34.30 -7.87 16.66
N TYR A 184 -34.83 -8.57 15.66
CA TYR A 184 -35.11 -7.97 14.37
C TYR A 184 -36.18 -6.90 14.51
N ARG A 185 -35.90 -5.73 13.92
CA ARG A 185 -36.84 -4.64 13.81
C ARG A 185 -37.27 -4.48 12.36
N PHE A 186 -38.54 -4.74 12.11
CA PHE A 186 -39.15 -4.50 10.79
C PHE A 186 -39.79 -3.12 10.74
N VAL A 187 -39.58 -2.42 9.62
CA VAL A 187 -40.08 -1.07 9.33
C VAL A 187 -40.79 -1.05 7.99
N LYS A 188 -41.35 0.09 7.56
CA LYS A 188 -42.02 0.19 6.27
C LYS A 188 -41.01 -0.01 5.13
N GLY A 189 -41.31 -0.94 4.22
CA GLY A 189 -40.47 -1.27 3.07
C GLY A 189 -40.66 -0.36 1.85
N VAL A 190 -39.97 -0.69 0.76
CA VAL A 190 -40.03 0.00 -0.54
C VAL A 190 -41.31 -0.33 -1.32
N GLY A 191 -41.91 -1.49 -1.03
CA GLY A 191 -43.07 -2.03 -1.74
C GLY A 191 -44.43 -1.41 -1.37
N PRO A 192 -45.55 -2.09 -1.70
CA PRO A 192 -46.90 -1.63 -1.38
C PRO A 192 -47.12 -1.46 0.13
N GLU A 193 -48.26 -0.91 0.56
CA GLU A 193 -48.50 -0.47 1.96
C GLU A 193 -48.24 -1.53 3.06
N ALA A 194 -48.25 -2.82 2.73
CA ALA A 194 -47.97 -3.92 3.66
C ALA A 194 -46.52 -4.43 3.66
N SER A 195 -45.68 -3.98 2.71
CA SER A 195 -44.28 -4.42 2.61
C SER A 195 -43.46 -3.88 3.77
N GLN A 196 -42.57 -4.73 4.29
CA GLN A 196 -41.67 -4.39 5.39
C GLN A 196 -40.22 -4.59 4.98
N ALA A 197 -39.36 -3.73 5.51
CA ALA A 197 -37.91 -3.86 5.42
C ALA A 197 -37.31 -4.25 6.77
N LEU A 198 -36.10 -4.80 6.76
CA LEU A 198 -35.34 -5.03 7.98
C LEU A 198 -34.46 -3.82 8.29
N ALA A 199 -34.64 -3.24 9.48
CA ALA A 199 -33.77 -2.19 9.99
C ALA A 199 -32.54 -2.81 10.66
N PHE A 200 -31.36 -2.29 10.34
CA PHE A 200 -30.07 -2.69 10.87
C PHE A 200 -29.48 -1.57 11.71
N ASN A 201 -28.84 -1.95 12.82
CA ASN A 201 -28.24 -1.04 13.79
C ASN A 201 -26.79 -1.42 14.10
N ASN A 202 -26.14 -2.15 13.18
CA ASN A 202 -24.82 -2.78 13.33
C ASN A 202 -24.73 -3.92 14.38
N ASP A 203 -25.76 -4.24 15.18
CA ASP A 203 -25.66 -5.31 16.19
C ASP A 203 -25.92 -6.72 15.63
N TYR A 204 -26.73 -6.81 14.57
CA TYR A 204 -27.11 -8.06 13.92
C TYR A 204 -27.11 -7.98 12.40
N GLY A 205 -27.17 -9.15 11.77
CA GLY A 205 -27.34 -9.33 10.32
C GLY A 205 -28.12 -10.61 10.00
N VAL A 206 -28.29 -10.88 8.71
CA VAL A 206 -28.91 -12.13 8.22
C VAL A 206 -27.89 -12.88 7.37
N LYS A 207 -27.57 -14.11 7.76
CA LYS A 207 -26.76 -15.04 6.99
C LYS A 207 -27.63 -15.69 5.92
N ILE A 208 -27.22 -15.57 4.67
CA ILE A 208 -27.83 -16.20 3.50
C ILE A 208 -26.80 -17.07 2.79
N PRO A 209 -27.17 -18.08 1.99
CA PRO A 209 -26.21 -18.95 1.33
C PRO A 209 -25.46 -18.22 0.20
N ASN A 210 -24.18 -18.56 0.02
CA ASN A 210 -23.41 -18.21 -1.17
C ASN A 210 -23.53 -19.39 -2.15
N SER A 211 -24.51 -19.32 -3.03
CA SER A 211 -24.85 -20.43 -3.95
C SER A 211 -24.49 -20.15 -5.42
N ALA A 212 -23.95 -18.97 -5.73
CA ALA A 212 -23.61 -18.54 -7.09
C ALA A 212 -22.17 -18.02 -7.16
N HIS A 213 -21.31 -18.74 -7.88
CA HIS A 213 -19.85 -18.56 -7.77
C HIS A 213 -19.16 -18.06 -9.05
N GLU A 214 -19.74 -18.31 -10.22
CA GLU A 214 -19.15 -17.92 -11.51
C GLU A 214 -19.70 -16.57 -11.98
N ASN A 215 -20.77 -16.59 -12.77
CA ASN A 215 -21.56 -15.41 -13.10
C ASN A 215 -22.66 -15.26 -12.07
N TYR A 216 -22.85 -14.06 -11.54
CA TYR A 216 -23.89 -13.84 -10.55
C TYR A 216 -24.27 -12.37 -10.43
N THR A 217 -25.41 -12.15 -9.78
CA THR A 217 -25.90 -10.83 -9.41
C THR A 217 -26.34 -10.81 -7.95
N LEU A 218 -25.88 -9.80 -7.21
CA LEU A 218 -26.33 -9.49 -5.85
C LEU A 218 -27.13 -8.20 -5.91
N SER A 219 -28.34 -8.19 -5.37
CA SER A 219 -29.19 -7.00 -5.39
C SER A 219 -29.93 -6.81 -4.08
N CYS A 220 -30.08 -5.56 -3.64
CA CYS A 220 -30.98 -5.21 -2.55
C CYS A 220 -31.44 -3.76 -2.70
N TRP A 221 -32.57 -3.44 -2.06
CA TRP A 221 -32.94 -2.06 -1.78
C TRP A 221 -32.30 -1.62 -0.47
N VAL A 222 -31.81 -0.39 -0.41
CA VAL A 222 -31.21 0.20 0.79
C VAL A 222 -31.73 1.61 1.01
N ARG A 223 -31.96 1.97 2.28
CA ARG A 223 -32.27 3.33 2.72
C ARG A 223 -31.40 3.69 3.92
N MET A 224 -30.78 4.86 3.90
CA MET A 224 -30.01 5.37 5.04
C MET A 224 -30.14 6.90 5.15
N ASP A 225 -30.29 7.41 6.37
CA ASP A 225 -30.45 8.84 6.62
C ASP A 225 -29.11 9.59 6.71
N ALA A 226 -27.99 8.86 6.82
CA ALA A 226 -26.66 9.43 6.98
C ALA A 226 -25.57 8.45 6.47
N PRO A 227 -24.39 8.96 6.09
CA PRO A 227 -23.24 8.12 5.73
C PRO A 227 -22.82 7.19 6.86
N GLN A 228 -22.39 5.98 6.52
CA GLN A 228 -21.75 5.08 7.49
C GLN A 228 -20.39 5.62 7.92
N ALA A 229 -19.90 5.13 9.06
CA ALA A 229 -18.52 5.39 9.46
C ALA A 229 -17.55 4.90 8.37
N PRO A 230 -16.41 5.57 8.14
CA PRO A 230 -15.43 5.07 7.19
C PRO A 230 -14.88 3.71 7.65
N PRO A 231 -14.50 2.83 6.70
CA PRO A 231 -13.71 1.66 7.00
C PRO A 231 -12.40 2.00 7.71
N TRP A 232 -12.01 1.25 8.73
CA TRP A 232 -10.77 1.50 9.47
C TRP A 232 -9.52 1.42 8.58
N GLY A 233 -8.50 2.22 8.90
CA GLY A 233 -7.18 2.12 8.29
C GLY A 233 -7.09 2.94 7.00
N ARG A 234 -6.83 2.28 5.85
CA ARG A 234 -6.74 3.00 4.55
C ARG A 234 -8.04 3.72 4.17
N GLY A 235 -9.17 3.24 4.69
CA GLY A 235 -10.47 3.89 4.51
C GLY A 235 -10.63 5.20 5.29
N ASP A 236 -9.74 5.54 6.23
CA ASP A 236 -9.79 6.80 7.01
C ASP A 236 -9.19 8.01 6.26
N MET A 237 -8.62 7.78 5.08
CA MET A 237 -7.92 8.80 4.30
C MET A 237 -8.68 9.18 3.03
N ARG A 238 -8.44 10.40 2.57
CA ARG A 238 -8.71 10.89 1.22
C ARG A 238 -7.39 11.18 0.51
N LEU A 239 -7.35 11.00 -0.80
CA LEU A 239 -6.19 11.39 -1.61
C LEU A 239 -6.36 12.85 -2.06
N PHE A 240 -5.36 13.69 -1.82
CA PHE A 240 -5.37 15.08 -2.29
C PHE A 240 -5.32 15.13 -3.82
N ASN A 241 -6.19 15.91 -4.44
CA ASN A 241 -6.31 15.98 -5.88
C ASN A 241 -5.31 16.98 -6.49
N PHE A 242 -4.06 16.55 -6.68
CA PHE A 242 -3.08 17.34 -7.44
C PHE A 242 -3.47 17.56 -8.92
N GLY A 243 -4.49 16.86 -9.43
CA GLY A 243 -5.01 17.07 -10.78
C GLY A 243 -5.99 18.24 -10.91
N ASP A 244 -6.42 18.83 -9.79
CA ASP A 244 -7.18 20.07 -9.74
C ASP A 244 -6.24 21.27 -9.56
N ALA A 245 -6.33 22.26 -10.45
CA ALA A 245 -5.38 23.37 -10.49
C ALA A 245 -5.50 24.28 -9.25
N ASP A 246 -6.72 24.51 -8.76
CA ASP A 246 -6.95 25.36 -7.59
C ASP A 246 -6.46 24.65 -6.32
N ALA A 247 -6.72 23.34 -6.22
CA ALA A 247 -6.19 22.51 -5.14
C ALA A 247 -4.65 22.51 -5.14
N ALA A 248 -4.03 22.22 -6.29
CA ALA A 248 -2.58 22.17 -6.43
C ALA A 248 -1.92 23.52 -6.10
N GLN A 249 -2.48 24.63 -6.57
CA GLN A 249 -1.99 25.97 -6.24
C GLN A 249 -2.11 26.25 -4.74
N TRP A 250 -3.27 25.95 -4.14
CA TRP A 250 -3.51 26.17 -2.72
C TRP A 250 -2.52 25.41 -1.84
N ILE A 251 -2.29 24.11 -2.09
CA ILE A 251 -1.34 23.33 -1.28
C ILE A 251 0.10 23.79 -1.48
N THR A 252 0.45 24.24 -2.69
CA THR A 252 1.77 24.81 -2.98
C THR A 252 2.01 26.03 -2.12
N ASP A 253 1.10 27.01 -2.14
CA ASP A 253 1.24 28.24 -1.37
C ASP A 253 1.17 27.98 0.15
N TYR A 254 0.31 27.05 0.59
CA TYR A 254 0.20 26.66 1.99
C TYR A 254 1.52 26.08 2.54
N VAL A 255 2.20 25.22 1.77
CA VAL A 255 3.47 24.60 2.19
C VAL A 255 4.63 25.59 2.04
N ASP A 256 4.66 26.36 0.96
CA ASP A 256 5.62 27.45 0.72
C ASP A 256 5.67 28.46 1.88
N GLU A 257 4.50 28.94 2.32
CA GLU A 257 4.39 29.87 3.45
C GLU A 257 4.99 29.28 4.74
N ARG A 258 4.76 27.98 5.00
CA ARG A 258 5.29 27.29 6.18
C ARG A 258 6.80 27.08 6.11
N ILE A 259 7.31 26.73 4.93
CA ILE A 259 8.75 26.61 4.71
C ILE A 259 9.43 27.95 4.99
N HIS A 260 8.88 29.05 4.45
CA HIS A 260 9.41 30.39 4.66
C HIS A 260 9.30 30.84 6.13
N SER A 261 8.09 30.76 6.70
CA SER A 261 7.80 31.29 8.03
C SER A 261 8.48 30.53 9.17
N GLN A 262 8.76 29.23 9.00
CA GLN A 262 9.40 28.39 10.01
C GLN A 262 10.88 28.09 9.74
N GLY A 263 11.42 28.51 8.59
CA GLY A 263 12.81 28.22 8.20
C GLY A 263 13.05 26.73 7.99
N VAL A 264 12.18 26.04 7.25
CA VAL A 264 12.28 24.59 7.01
C VAL A 264 13.35 24.30 5.96
N ASP A 265 14.43 23.60 6.35
CA ASP A 265 15.50 23.17 5.42
C ASP A 265 15.28 21.78 4.80
N LEU A 266 14.43 20.96 5.43
CA LEU A 266 14.12 19.59 5.02
C LEU A 266 12.61 19.34 5.13
N TYR A 267 11.98 19.09 4.00
CA TYR A 267 10.54 18.81 3.90
C TYR A 267 10.31 17.36 3.47
N ARG A 268 9.68 16.57 4.35
CA ARG A 268 9.24 15.21 4.01
C ARG A 268 7.83 15.23 3.43
N HIS A 269 7.66 14.67 2.23
CA HIS A 269 6.37 14.40 1.61
C HIS A 269 6.13 12.89 1.56
N ASP A 270 5.32 12.39 2.50
CA ASP A 270 4.88 11.00 2.54
C ASP A 270 3.60 10.79 1.70
N GLY A 271 3.27 9.53 1.38
CA GLY A 271 2.12 9.19 0.55
C GLY A 271 1.50 7.85 0.90
N ILE A 272 0.25 7.70 0.48
CA ILE A 272 -0.49 6.45 0.53
C ILE A 272 -0.60 5.87 -0.89
N PRO A 273 -0.77 4.54 -1.05
CA PRO A 273 -1.01 3.93 -2.35
C PRO A 273 -2.25 4.54 -3.04
N PRO A 274 -2.09 5.19 -4.21
CA PRO A 274 -3.13 6.06 -4.76
C PRO A 274 -4.04 5.39 -5.81
N LEU A 275 -3.68 4.19 -6.29
CA LEU A 275 -4.31 3.57 -7.46
C LEU A 275 -5.83 3.39 -7.32
N SER A 276 -6.32 2.94 -6.16
CA SER A 276 -7.75 2.75 -5.94
C SER A 276 -8.51 4.07 -5.97
N TYR A 277 -7.94 5.15 -5.41
CA TYR A 277 -8.52 6.49 -5.51
C TYR A 277 -8.63 6.95 -6.95
N TRP A 278 -7.59 6.78 -7.78
CA TRP A 278 -7.66 7.20 -9.19
C TRP A 278 -8.73 6.44 -9.96
N LYS A 279 -8.78 5.11 -9.81
CA LYS A 279 -9.78 4.26 -10.46
C LYS A 279 -11.21 4.63 -10.08
N SER A 280 -11.48 4.90 -8.80
CA SER A 280 -12.82 5.28 -8.32
C SER A 280 -13.31 6.64 -8.84
N ASN A 281 -12.40 7.51 -9.32
CA ASN A 281 -12.76 8.86 -9.77
C ASN A 281 -12.69 9.04 -11.29
N ASP A 282 -12.17 8.06 -12.03
CA ASP A 282 -12.21 8.09 -13.50
C ASP A 282 -13.62 7.80 -14.04
N GLU A 283 -13.96 8.41 -15.17
CA GLU A 283 -15.16 8.03 -15.92
C GLU A 283 -14.92 6.74 -16.72
N PRO A 284 -15.96 5.94 -17.05
CA PRO A 284 -15.81 4.65 -17.72
C PRO A 284 -14.94 4.67 -18.99
N LEU A 285 -14.97 5.76 -19.77
CA LEU A 285 -14.18 5.94 -21.00
C LEU A 285 -12.95 6.85 -20.82
N ARG A 286 -12.53 7.09 -19.58
CA ARG A 286 -11.45 8.02 -19.20
C ARG A 286 -10.50 7.43 -18.15
N GLN A 287 -10.41 6.09 -18.08
CA GLN A 287 -9.49 5.37 -17.20
C GLN A 287 -8.04 5.87 -17.38
N GLY A 288 -7.34 6.12 -16.28
CA GLY A 288 -5.97 6.64 -16.20
C GLY A 288 -5.84 8.17 -16.19
N VAL A 289 -6.93 8.91 -16.39
CA VAL A 289 -6.86 10.39 -16.46
C VAL A 289 -6.59 11.00 -15.09
N SER A 290 -7.17 10.46 -14.02
CA SER A 290 -6.92 10.92 -12.65
C SER A 290 -5.45 10.72 -12.24
N GLU A 291 -4.86 9.57 -12.57
CA GLU A 291 -3.44 9.30 -12.37
C GLU A 291 -2.57 10.31 -13.11
N MET A 292 -2.78 10.45 -14.43
CA MET A 292 -1.99 11.35 -15.28
C MET A 292 -2.01 12.79 -14.74
N LYS A 293 -3.20 13.31 -14.41
CA LYS A 293 -3.36 14.67 -13.88
C LYS A 293 -2.71 14.82 -12.49
N HIS A 294 -2.93 13.85 -11.60
CA HIS A 294 -2.36 13.87 -10.26
C HIS A 294 -0.83 13.89 -10.31
N VAL A 295 -0.22 13.01 -11.10
CA VAL A 295 1.25 12.94 -11.23
C VAL A 295 1.80 14.24 -11.82
N ALA A 296 1.19 14.78 -12.88
CA ALA A 296 1.63 16.04 -13.48
C ALA A 296 1.59 17.21 -12.47
N GLY A 297 0.48 17.37 -11.74
CA GLY A 297 0.36 18.42 -10.72
C GLY A 297 1.27 18.21 -9.52
N LEU A 298 1.51 16.96 -9.10
CA LEU A 298 2.42 16.64 -8.00
C LEU A 298 3.89 16.95 -8.36
N LEU A 299 4.31 16.66 -9.60
CA LEU A 299 5.64 17.03 -10.08
C LEU A 299 5.80 18.55 -10.15
N GLN A 300 4.79 19.27 -10.64
CA GLN A 300 4.78 20.74 -10.66
C GLN A 300 4.83 21.35 -9.26
N TYR A 301 4.13 20.76 -8.29
CA TYR A 301 4.17 21.16 -6.89
C TYR A 301 5.61 21.13 -6.35
N TRP A 302 6.33 20.01 -6.56
CA TRP A 302 7.73 19.91 -6.13
C TRP A 302 8.66 20.85 -6.90
N ASP A 303 8.46 21.02 -8.21
CA ASP A 303 9.25 21.97 -9.01
C ASP A 303 9.09 23.40 -8.49
N THR A 304 7.86 23.80 -8.18
CA THR A 304 7.55 25.14 -7.66
C THR A 304 8.17 25.37 -6.29
N LEU A 305 8.09 24.39 -5.37
CA LEU A 305 8.74 24.50 -4.06
C LEU A 305 10.26 24.65 -4.18
N ARG A 306 10.90 23.93 -5.10
CA ARG A 306 12.35 24.04 -5.34
C ARG A 306 12.75 25.36 -6.00
N GLU A 307 11.92 25.88 -6.89
CA GLU A 307 12.14 27.20 -7.50
C GLU A 307 12.07 28.30 -6.43
N ARG A 308 11.06 28.26 -5.56
CA ARG A 308 10.90 29.24 -4.47
C ARG A 308 11.93 29.06 -3.36
N HIS A 309 12.39 27.84 -3.11
CA HIS A 309 13.39 27.51 -2.07
C HIS A 309 14.55 26.67 -2.62
N PRO A 310 15.54 27.28 -3.29
CA PRO A 310 16.64 26.55 -3.94
C PRO A 310 17.50 25.67 -3.02
N MET A 311 17.49 25.94 -1.71
CA MET A 311 18.23 25.18 -0.69
C MET A 311 17.38 24.09 0.01
N LEU A 312 16.07 24.04 -0.27
CA LEU A 312 15.17 23.06 0.33
C LEU A 312 15.53 21.65 -0.12
N ARG A 313 15.68 20.75 0.85
CA ARG A 313 15.76 19.31 0.59
C ARG A 313 14.36 18.73 0.70
N ILE A 314 13.94 18.03 -0.36
CA ILE A 314 12.67 17.31 -0.34
C ILE A 314 12.99 15.82 -0.11
N ASP A 315 12.40 15.27 0.94
CA ASP A 315 12.44 13.85 1.27
C ASP A 315 11.14 13.18 0.85
N ILE A 316 11.21 12.21 -0.05
CA ILE A 316 10.03 11.46 -0.50
C ILE A 316 9.87 10.16 0.27
N CYS A 317 8.63 9.86 0.61
CA CYS A 317 8.23 8.61 1.22
C CYS A 317 6.87 8.19 0.65
N SER A 318 6.62 6.88 0.58
CA SER A 318 5.32 6.32 0.21
C SER A 318 5.20 4.94 0.82
N GLY A 319 5.08 4.87 2.15
CA GLY A 319 5.28 3.62 2.89
C GLY A 319 6.72 3.10 2.73
N GLY A 320 7.70 4.00 2.81
CA GLY A 320 9.07 3.76 2.41
C GLY A 320 9.31 4.04 0.91
N GLY A 321 10.00 3.12 0.24
CA GLY A 321 10.57 3.32 -1.10
C GLY A 321 9.67 3.04 -2.30
N SER A 322 8.33 3.04 -2.16
CA SER A 322 7.42 2.71 -3.28
C SER A 322 7.33 3.79 -4.38
N ARG A 323 8.05 4.91 -4.24
CA ARG A 323 8.05 6.03 -5.19
C ARG A 323 9.46 6.47 -5.61
N ASN A 324 10.33 5.50 -5.88
CA ASN A 324 11.72 5.71 -6.28
C ASN A 324 11.89 5.70 -7.80
N GLU A 325 11.06 6.45 -8.52
CA GLU A 325 11.13 6.59 -9.98
C GLU A 325 11.87 7.86 -10.41
N LEU A 326 12.36 7.91 -11.65
CA LEU A 326 13.30 8.93 -12.14
C LEU A 326 12.79 10.37 -12.00
N GLU A 327 11.54 10.67 -12.33
CA GLU A 327 10.99 12.03 -12.27
C GLU A 327 10.85 12.54 -10.84
N THR A 328 10.47 11.66 -9.92
CA THR A 328 10.49 11.94 -8.48
C THR A 328 11.93 12.14 -7.99
N LEU A 329 12.87 11.26 -8.37
CA LEU A 329 14.28 11.33 -7.93
C LEU A 329 15.05 12.53 -8.49
N ARG A 330 14.62 13.12 -9.60
CA ARG A 330 15.13 14.41 -10.09
C ARG A 330 14.77 15.57 -9.15
N ARG A 331 13.68 15.42 -8.41
CA ARG A 331 13.06 16.47 -7.57
C ARG A 331 13.36 16.27 -6.08
N ALA A 332 13.44 15.04 -5.62
CA ALA A 332 13.54 14.69 -4.21
C ALA A 332 14.41 13.45 -3.99
N VAL A 333 14.72 13.15 -2.73
CA VAL A 333 15.56 11.99 -2.36
C VAL A 333 14.83 11.12 -1.34
N PRO A 334 14.95 9.78 -1.39
CA PRO A 334 14.31 8.88 -0.42
C PRO A 334 15.16 8.77 0.85
N LEU A 335 14.95 9.63 1.85
CA LEU A 335 15.67 9.52 3.13
C LEU A 335 15.07 8.45 4.06
N TRP A 336 13.96 7.83 3.64
CA TRP A 336 13.39 6.65 4.26
C TRP A 336 13.18 5.53 3.22
N ARG A 337 14.16 4.65 3.08
CA ARG A 337 14.18 3.62 2.02
C ARG A 337 13.09 2.55 2.11
N SER A 338 12.60 2.22 3.31
CA SER A 338 11.64 1.14 3.53
C SER A 338 11.04 1.20 4.93
N ASP A 339 9.74 0.93 5.06
CA ASP A 339 9.09 0.67 6.35
C ASP A 339 9.47 -0.68 6.95
N TYR A 340 9.93 -1.63 6.13
CA TYR A 340 10.65 -2.80 6.62
C TYR A 340 12.05 -2.35 7.04
N ALA A 341 12.14 -1.70 8.21
CA ALA A 341 13.34 -1.06 8.74
C ALA A 341 14.04 -1.92 9.81
N TYR A 342 15.30 -1.59 10.07
CA TYR A 342 16.14 -2.09 11.16
C TYR A 342 16.60 -3.55 11.10
N GLU A 343 15.83 -4.47 10.53
CA GLU A 343 16.22 -5.87 10.38
C GLU A 343 17.46 -6.00 9.48
N THR A 344 18.50 -6.65 9.98
CA THR A 344 19.85 -6.61 9.39
C THR A 344 19.93 -7.13 7.96
N THR A 345 19.34 -8.29 7.67
CA THR A 345 19.44 -8.95 6.38
C THR A 345 18.73 -8.13 5.31
N GLY A 346 17.51 -7.66 5.60
CA GLY A 346 16.75 -6.75 4.74
C GLY A 346 17.41 -5.39 4.56
N MET A 347 18.04 -4.83 5.59
CA MET A 347 18.77 -3.55 5.48
C MET A 347 19.99 -3.66 4.57
N GLN A 348 20.72 -4.77 4.63
CA GLN A 348 21.84 -5.04 3.73
C GLN A 348 21.35 -5.19 2.28
N THR A 349 20.28 -5.95 2.04
CA THR A 349 19.75 -6.16 0.67
C THR A 349 19.18 -4.89 0.07
N LEU A 350 18.45 -4.08 0.85
CA LEU A 350 17.97 -2.77 0.40
C LEU A 350 19.13 -1.84 0.04
N SER A 351 20.17 -1.77 0.87
CA SER A 351 21.37 -0.96 0.57
C SER A 351 22.04 -1.41 -0.73
N TYR A 352 22.23 -2.72 -0.88
CA TYR A 352 22.83 -3.32 -2.07
C TYR A 352 22.04 -2.99 -3.33
N GLY A 353 20.72 -3.15 -3.30
CA GLY A 353 19.85 -2.89 -4.45
C GLY A 353 19.77 -1.41 -4.80
N MET A 354 19.66 -0.54 -3.79
CA MET A 354 19.54 0.91 -4.00
C MET A 354 20.84 1.53 -4.51
N ALA A 355 22.01 1.13 -3.97
CA ALA A 355 23.29 1.70 -4.38
C ALA A 355 23.65 1.45 -5.86
N LEU A 356 22.98 0.50 -6.53
CA LEU A 356 23.12 0.29 -7.98
C LEU A 356 22.47 1.38 -8.84
N TRP A 357 21.46 2.08 -8.32
CA TRP A 357 20.59 2.97 -9.11
C TRP A 357 20.40 4.35 -8.50
N ILE A 358 20.46 4.46 -7.17
CA ILE A 358 20.11 5.65 -6.41
C ILE A 358 21.35 6.03 -5.58
N PRO A 359 22.08 7.09 -5.97
CA PRO A 359 23.34 7.46 -5.31
C PRO A 359 23.12 8.06 -3.91
N TYR A 360 21.91 8.56 -3.62
CA TYR A 360 21.60 9.18 -2.33
C TYR A 360 20.23 8.75 -1.82
N PHE A 361 20.24 8.02 -0.69
CA PHE A 361 19.08 7.53 0.02
C PHE A 361 19.37 7.46 1.53
N GLY A 362 18.34 7.22 2.34
CA GLY A 362 18.52 7.15 3.77
C GLY A 362 17.66 6.13 4.52
N THR A 363 17.93 6.05 5.81
CA THR A 363 17.21 5.22 6.78
C THR A 363 17.52 5.67 8.22
N GLY A 364 16.77 5.14 9.19
CA GLY A 364 17.10 5.22 10.61
C GLY A 364 18.16 4.21 11.03
N ILE A 365 18.99 4.59 12.01
CA ILE A 365 19.86 3.67 12.77
C ILE A 365 19.37 3.64 14.23
N ASN A 366 18.94 2.48 14.71
CA ASN A 366 18.30 2.34 16.03
C ASN A 366 19.15 1.62 17.08
N THR A 367 20.43 1.39 16.80
CA THR A 367 21.27 0.51 17.63
C THR A 367 22.70 1.04 17.79
N THR A 368 23.39 0.51 18.80
CA THR A 368 24.84 0.61 19.01
C THR A 368 25.55 -0.74 18.86
N ASP A 369 24.86 -1.81 18.45
CA ASP A 369 25.48 -3.09 18.05
C ASP A 369 26.18 -2.91 16.69
N PRO A 370 27.51 -3.16 16.57
CA PRO A 370 28.25 -2.89 15.35
C PRO A 370 27.70 -3.61 14.10
N TYR A 371 27.34 -4.89 14.21
CA TYR A 371 26.84 -5.65 13.06
C TYR A 371 25.56 -5.03 12.50
N THR A 372 24.60 -4.73 13.38
CA THR A 372 23.34 -4.11 12.99
C THR A 372 23.54 -2.66 12.55
N PHE A 373 24.42 -1.88 13.20
CA PHE A 373 24.75 -0.50 12.82
C PHE A 373 25.25 -0.44 11.36
N TRP A 374 26.24 -1.26 11.00
CA TRP A 374 26.80 -1.28 9.65
C TRP A 374 25.81 -1.85 8.62
N SER A 375 24.91 -2.75 9.03
CA SER A 375 23.83 -3.22 8.17
C SER A 375 22.82 -2.13 7.84
N GLN A 376 22.59 -1.19 8.77
CA GLN A 376 21.66 -0.06 8.65
C GLN A 376 22.30 1.19 8.00
N LEU A 377 23.59 1.15 7.63
CA LEU A 377 24.25 2.32 7.07
C LEU A 377 23.69 2.70 5.68
N ALA A 378 23.54 4.00 5.45
CA ALA A 378 23.08 4.61 4.20
C ALA A 378 23.77 5.99 4.05
N PRO A 379 23.86 6.58 2.84
CA PRO A 379 24.54 7.87 2.68
C PRO A 379 23.90 8.98 3.55
N ALA A 380 22.58 8.93 3.75
CA ALA A 380 21.88 9.70 4.78
C ALA A 380 21.38 8.79 5.92
N ASN A 381 21.76 9.07 7.17
CA ASN A 381 21.20 8.37 8.32
C ASN A 381 20.65 9.35 9.35
N THR A 382 19.53 8.97 9.96
CA THR A 382 19.06 9.58 11.22
C THR A 382 19.29 8.60 12.36
N THR A 383 19.88 9.05 13.47
CA THR A 383 19.95 8.21 14.69
C THR A 383 18.59 8.20 15.35
N THR A 384 17.98 7.02 15.44
CA THR A 384 16.69 6.78 16.10
C THR A 384 16.93 6.09 17.44
N TRP A 385 17.83 6.67 18.24
CA TRP A 385 18.21 6.17 19.56
C TRP A 385 17.35 6.80 20.64
N ASP A 386 16.88 5.98 21.58
CA ASP A 386 16.31 6.49 22.83
C ASP A 386 17.41 6.73 23.85
N VAL A 387 18.02 7.91 23.78
CA VAL A 387 19.11 8.34 24.67
C VAL A 387 18.67 8.62 26.11
N ARG A 388 17.36 8.48 26.41
CA ARG A 388 16.82 8.62 27.77
C ARG A 388 16.93 7.33 28.58
N ARG A 389 17.26 6.21 27.94
CA ARG A 389 17.42 4.92 28.62
C ARG A 389 18.71 4.92 29.45
N ASP A 390 18.61 4.41 30.67
CA ASP A 390 19.76 4.28 31.58
C ASP A 390 20.83 3.31 31.06
N ASP A 391 20.45 2.38 30.18
CA ASP A 391 21.33 1.38 29.58
C ASP A 391 21.86 1.77 28.19
N PHE A 392 21.68 3.03 27.77
CA PHE A 392 22.19 3.47 26.47
C PHE A 392 23.74 3.56 26.47
N ASP A 393 24.37 2.81 25.58
CA ASP A 393 25.83 2.76 25.46
C ASP A 393 26.37 3.94 24.64
N PHE A 394 26.68 5.04 25.33
CA PHE A 394 27.26 6.24 24.74
C PHE A 394 28.66 6.03 24.17
N GLU A 395 29.47 5.13 24.74
CA GLU A 395 30.84 4.88 24.28
C GLU A 395 30.82 4.21 22.90
N SER A 396 30.04 3.14 22.76
CA SER A 396 29.85 2.47 21.47
C SER A 396 29.23 3.40 20.43
N ALA A 397 28.25 4.22 20.82
CA ALA A 397 27.67 5.22 19.93
C ALA A 397 28.72 6.23 19.41
N GLN A 398 29.58 6.76 20.28
CA GLN A 398 30.62 7.70 19.90
C GLN A 398 31.64 7.06 18.94
N GLU A 399 32.09 5.85 19.23
CA GLU A 399 33.05 5.14 18.38
C GLU A 399 32.45 4.80 17.02
N LEU A 400 31.23 4.26 16.96
CA LEU A 400 30.55 3.95 15.70
C LEU A 400 30.31 5.21 14.84
N LEU A 401 29.94 6.34 15.45
CA LEU A 401 29.77 7.59 14.72
C LEU A 401 31.10 8.15 14.20
N LYS A 402 32.19 8.01 14.96
CA LYS A 402 33.53 8.37 14.51
C LYS A 402 33.96 7.50 13.33
N GLN A 403 33.80 6.19 13.44
CA GLN A 403 34.07 5.23 12.36
C GLN A 403 33.22 5.51 11.12
N ARG A 404 31.94 5.83 11.29
CA ARG A 404 31.05 6.23 10.18
C ARG A 404 31.59 7.43 9.41
N ARG A 405 32.15 8.45 10.08
CA ARG A 405 32.71 9.65 9.41
C ARG A 405 33.86 9.31 8.46
N GLU A 406 34.63 8.26 8.77
CA GLU A 406 35.72 7.77 7.92
C GLU A 406 35.23 7.06 6.64
N VAL A 407 33.98 6.59 6.64
CA VAL A 407 33.43 5.70 5.59
C VAL A 407 32.40 6.42 4.72
N ILE A 408 31.56 7.28 5.31
CA ILE A 408 30.34 7.77 4.66
C ILE A 408 30.57 8.53 3.36
N SER A 409 31.72 9.21 3.23
CA SER A 409 32.05 9.95 1.99
C SER A 409 32.24 9.04 0.78
N TYR A 410 32.54 7.74 0.99
CA TYR A 410 32.70 6.79 -0.12
C TYR A 410 31.38 6.36 -0.76
N TYR A 411 30.24 6.57 -0.10
CA TYR A 411 28.94 6.20 -0.66
C TYR A 411 28.56 6.99 -1.92
N TYR A 412 29.27 8.07 -2.23
CA TYR A 412 29.10 8.86 -3.46
C TYR A 412 29.99 8.40 -4.61
N ASP A 413 30.87 7.43 -4.35
CA ASP A 413 31.84 6.91 -5.31
C ASP A 413 31.33 5.60 -5.95
N ASP A 414 32.10 5.03 -6.89
CA ASP A 414 31.66 3.87 -7.69
C ASP A 414 31.30 2.66 -6.81
N PHE A 415 30.05 2.21 -6.89
CA PHE A 415 29.57 1.02 -6.19
C PHE A 415 29.82 -0.25 -7.01
N TYR A 416 30.55 -1.20 -6.43
CA TYR A 416 30.79 -2.52 -7.00
C TYR A 416 30.26 -3.62 -6.05
N PRO A 417 29.22 -4.38 -6.46
CA PRO A 417 28.86 -5.58 -5.72
C PRO A 417 29.96 -6.64 -5.83
N LEU A 418 30.33 -7.24 -4.69
CA LEU A 418 31.38 -8.27 -4.64
C LEU A 418 30.82 -9.68 -4.43
N THR A 419 29.54 -9.78 -4.05
CA THR A 419 28.76 -11.02 -3.93
C THR A 419 27.49 -10.92 -4.76
N SER A 420 26.88 -12.04 -5.12
CA SER A 420 25.52 -12.03 -5.71
C SER A 420 24.47 -11.57 -4.69
N TYR A 421 23.39 -10.95 -5.17
CA TYR A 421 22.24 -10.59 -4.33
C TYR A 421 21.55 -11.84 -3.79
N ARG A 422 21.36 -11.91 -2.46
CA ARG A 422 20.73 -13.03 -1.74
C ARG A 422 19.99 -12.53 -0.50
N THR A 423 18.86 -13.15 -0.17
CA THR A 423 18.07 -12.84 1.04
C THR A 423 18.29 -13.85 2.18
N ASP A 424 19.02 -14.94 1.93
CA ASP A 424 19.25 -16.03 2.89
C ASP A 424 20.27 -15.68 3.99
N ASN A 425 20.16 -16.32 5.15
CA ASN A 425 21.09 -16.07 6.27
C ASN A 425 22.37 -16.93 6.24
N ASP A 426 22.49 -17.87 5.31
CA ASP A 426 23.60 -18.83 5.19
C ASP A 426 24.77 -18.34 4.30
N VAL A 427 24.67 -17.11 3.77
CA VAL A 427 25.66 -16.51 2.85
C VAL A 427 26.40 -15.32 3.45
N TRP A 428 27.46 -14.88 2.77
CA TRP A 428 28.04 -13.56 2.98
C TRP A 428 27.41 -12.53 2.05
N MET A 429 27.43 -11.27 2.46
CA MET A 429 27.22 -10.14 1.55
C MET A 429 28.39 -9.18 1.62
N ALA A 430 28.87 -8.73 0.47
CA ALA A 430 29.92 -7.73 0.39
C ALA A 430 29.80 -6.82 -0.82
N TRP A 431 30.27 -5.59 -0.65
CA TRP A 431 30.36 -4.58 -1.68
C TRP A 431 31.58 -3.68 -1.47
N GLN A 432 31.95 -2.98 -2.52
CA GLN A 432 33.03 -2.01 -2.57
C GLN A 432 32.46 -0.65 -3.00
N PHE A 433 32.95 0.41 -2.37
CA PHE A 433 32.91 1.75 -2.95
C PHE A 433 34.34 2.14 -3.37
N ASN A 434 34.52 2.64 -4.59
CA ASN A 434 35.82 2.96 -5.18
C ASN A 434 35.90 4.42 -5.60
N ARG A 435 36.77 5.18 -4.94
CA ARG A 435 37.09 6.56 -5.26
C ARG A 435 38.30 6.61 -6.19
N GLU A 436 38.03 6.65 -7.48
CA GLU A 436 39.07 6.71 -8.51
C GLU A 436 39.97 7.95 -8.36
N SER A 437 39.40 9.11 -7.99
CA SER A 437 40.14 10.37 -7.88
C SER A 437 41.27 10.37 -6.83
N GLU A 438 41.17 9.49 -5.82
CA GLU A 438 42.14 9.36 -4.73
C GLU A 438 42.83 7.98 -4.71
N GLN A 439 42.50 7.11 -5.67
CA GLN A 439 42.96 5.72 -5.70
C GLN A 439 42.75 5.03 -4.35
N SER A 440 41.54 5.21 -3.81
CA SER A 440 41.14 4.76 -2.48
C SER A 440 39.73 4.21 -2.49
N GLY A 441 39.33 3.56 -1.40
CA GLY A 441 37.95 3.13 -1.24
C GLY A 441 37.72 2.29 0.00
N VAL A 442 36.52 1.73 0.09
CA VAL A 442 36.10 0.91 1.22
C VAL A 442 35.46 -0.39 0.74
N VAL A 443 35.77 -1.48 1.41
CA VAL A 443 35.10 -2.78 1.26
C VAL A 443 34.31 -3.03 2.53
N MET A 444 33.01 -3.26 2.39
CA MET A 444 32.11 -3.61 3.47
C MET A 444 31.69 -5.06 3.27
N SER A 445 31.79 -5.86 4.32
CA SER A 445 31.47 -7.29 4.27
C SER A 445 30.73 -7.75 5.52
N PHE A 446 29.78 -8.66 5.34
CA PHE A 446 28.88 -9.14 6.37
C PHE A 446 28.83 -10.66 6.30
N ARG A 447 29.30 -11.32 7.36
CA ARG A 447 29.05 -12.75 7.56
C ARG A 447 27.70 -12.90 8.26
N ARG A 448 26.69 -13.41 7.53
CA ARG A 448 25.35 -13.60 8.09
C ARG A 448 25.31 -14.74 9.12
N PRO A 449 24.29 -14.78 10.00
CA PRO A 449 24.29 -15.64 11.19
C PRO A 449 24.46 -17.13 10.92
N GLU A 450 23.97 -17.64 9.80
CA GLU A 450 23.97 -19.08 9.48
C GLU A 450 25.10 -19.47 8.54
N SER A 451 25.95 -18.52 8.13
CA SER A 451 27.01 -18.82 7.18
C SER A 451 28.16 -19.61 7.82
N LEU A 452 28.40 -20.80 7.27
CA LEU A 452 29.44 -21.73 7.73
C LEU A 452 30.86 -21.27 7.35
N ALA A 453 31.01 -20.50 6.28
CA ALA A 453 32.30 -19.96 5.86
C ALA A 453 32.72 -18.84 6.81
N SER A 454 33.86 -19.01 7.50
CA SER A 454 34.47 -17.99 8.35
C SER A 454 35.44 -17.07 7.61
N GLU A 455 35.73 -17.37 6.34
CA GLU A 455 36.63 -16.60 5.49
C GLU A 455 36.08 -16.56 4.05
N MET A 456 36.23 -15.41 3.39
CA MET A 456 35.89 -15.21 1.97
C MET A 456 36.98 -14.39 1.26
N GLN A 457 37.07 -14.56 -0.05
CA GLN A 457 37.92 -13.73 -0.92
C GLN A 457 37.07 -12.89 -1.86
N PHE A 458 37.28 -11.57 -1.86
CA PHE A 458 36.52 -10.64 -2.69
C PHE A 458 37.41 -9.98 -3.75
N ARG A 459 37.09 -10.19 -5.02
CA ARG A 459 37.80 -9.59 -6.16
C ARG A 459 37.41 -8.13 -6.32
N LEU A 460 38.34 -7.22 -6.03
CA LEU A 460 38.09 -5.78 -6.08
C LEU A 460 38.09 -5.27 -7.53
N ARG A 461 37.44 -4.13 -7.75
CA ARG A 461 37.29 -3.50 -9.07
C ARG A 461 37.79 -2.05 -9.05
N GLY A 462 38.02 -1.48 -10.23
CA GLY A 462 38.42 -0.06 -10.36
C GLY A 462 39.82 0.26 -9.83
N LEU A 463 40.70 -0.74 -9.70
CA LEU A 463 42.07 -0.56 -9.20
C LEU A 463 43.08 -0.52 -10.36
N GLU A 464 44.06 0.38 -10.28
CA GLU A 464 45.21 0.39 -11.18
C GLU A 464 46.09 -0.88 -10.99
N PRO A 465 46.31 -1.71 -12.04
CA PRO A 465 46.92 -3.05 -11.90
C PRO A 465 48.31 -3.06 -11.25
N GLU A 466 49.19 -2.15 -11.66
CA GLU A 466 50.61 -2.14 -11.25
C GLU A 466 50.85 -1.41 -9.92
N LYS A 467 49.84 -0.70 -9.40
CA LYS A 467 49.98 0.08 -8.16
C LYS A 467 49.87 -0.81 -6.93
N MET A 468 50.63 -0.46 -5.90
CA MET A 468 50.55 -1.12 -4.60
C MET A 468 49.48 -0.46 -3.73
N TYR A 469 48.57 -1.28 -3.20
CA TYR A 469 47.54 -0.86 -2.27
C TYR A 469 47.83 -1.37 -0.86
N VAL A 470 47.46 -0.56 0.13
CA VAL A 470 47.45 -0.94 1.54
C VAL A 470 46.00 -1.03 1.98
N VAL A 471 45.59 -2.19 2.46
CA VAL A 471 44.26 -2.44 3.02
C VAL A 471 44.36 -2.43 4.54
N GLU A 472 43.57 -1.58 5.19
CA GLU A 472 43.57 -1.34 6.63
C GLU A 472 42.14 -1.44 7.17
N ASN A 473 41.99 -1.93 8.41
CA ASN A 473 40.72 -1.79 9.12
C ASN A 473 40.54 -0.37 9.68
N LEU A 474 39.41 -0.09 10.31
CA LEU A 474 39.11 1.26 10.83
C LEU A 474 40.00 1.67 12.01
N GLU A 475 40.67 0.73 12.67
CA GLU A 475 41.69 0.98 13.69
C GLU A 475 43.11 1.17 13.11
N GLY A 476 43.27 1.13 11.78
CA GLY A 476 44.55 1.33 11.10
C GLY A 476 45.46 0.11 11.07
N LYS A 477 44.98 -1.06 11.48
CA LYS A 477 45.71 -2.32 11.35
C LYS A 477 45.76 -2.73 9.87
N VAL A 478 46.97 -2.89 9.34
CA VAL A 478 47.20 -3.41 7.99
C VAL A 478 46.73 -4.86 7.91
N ILE A 479 45.78 -5.12 7.03
CA ILE A 479 45.22 -6.44 6.72
C ILE A 479 45.99 -7.10 5.58
N GLN A 480 46.25 -6.34 4.51
CA GLN A 480 46.91 -6.86 3.31
C GLN A 480 47.66 -5.74 2.57
N ARG A 481 48.77 -6.10 1.93
CA ARG A 481 49.47 -5.27 0.94
C ARG A 481 49.55 -6.07 -0.35
N ALA A 482 49.04 -5.53 -1.43
CA ALA A 482 48.97 -6.23 -2.70
C ALA A 482 48.91 -5.24 -3.87
N THR A 483 49.29 -5.69 -5.06
CA THR A 483 49.08 -4.92 -6.28
C THR A 483 47.58 -4.85 -6.62
N GLY A 484 47.16 -3.83 -7.37
CA GLY A 484 45.79 -3.75 -7.88
C GLY A 484 45.40 -4.99 -8.69
N GLU A 485 46.33 -5.52 -9.50
CA GLU A 485 46.13 -6.76 -10.24
C GLU A 485 45.86 -7.95 -9.31
N SER A 486 46.63 -8.09 -8.22
CA SER A 486 46.42 -9.17 -7.26
C SER A 486 45.09 -9.03 -6.53
N LEU A 487 44.68 -7.82 -6.16
CA LEU A 487 43.37 -7.57 -5.53
C LEU A 487 42.20 -7.80 -6.49
N ALA A 488 42.37 -7.54 -7.79
CA ALA A 488 41.36 -7.78 -8.80
C ALA A 488 41.23 -9.26 -9.19
N THR A 489 42.35 -10.00 -9.24
CA THR A 489 42.36 -11.39 -9.72
C THR A 489 42.27 -12.42 -8.60
N LYS A 490 43.07 -12.26 -7.54
CA LYS A 490 43.11 -13.17 -6.37
C LYS A 490 42.13 -12.73 -5.28
N GLY A 491 41.92 -11.43 -5.14
CA GLY A 491 40.99 -10.87 -4.17
C GLY A 491 41.62 -10.43 -2.85
N LEU A 492 40.83 -9.69 -2.09
CA LEU A 492 41.03 -9.36 -0.68
C LEU A 492 40.49 -10.50 0.18
N THR A 493 41.33 -11.09 1.03
CA THR A 493 40.91 -12.11 1.99
C THR A 493 40.33 -11.45 3.23
N VAL A 494 39.09 -11.83 3.59
CA VAL A 494 38.40 -11.34 4.77
C VAL A 494 38.05 -12.51 5.68
N ALA A 495 38.60 -12.51 6.90
CA ALA A 495 38.33 -13.51 7.92
C ALA A 495 37.44 -12.93 9.04
N LEU A 496 36.29 -13.57 9.27
CA LEU A 496 35.32 -13.24 10.31
C LEU A 496 34.97 -14.53 11.08
N PRO A 497 35.72 -14.87 12.15
CA PRO A 497 35.60 -16.16 12.84
C PRO A 497 34.25 -16.36 13.53
N ASN A 498 33.59 -15.28 13.94
CA ASN A 498 32.28 -15.32 14.59
C ASN A 498 31.16 -15.11 13.56
N PRO A 499 30.05 -15.88 13.63
CA PRO A 499 28.86 -15.56 12.85
C PRO A 499 28.29 -14.20 13.28
N ARG A 500 27.46 -13.59 12.42
CA ARG A 500 26.85 -12.27 12.69
C ARG A 500 27.92 -11.21 13.01
N SER A 501 28.86 -11.05 12.08
CA SER A 501 29.96 -10.09 12.20
C SER A 501 30.21 -9.38 10.88
N THR A 502 30.91 -8.25 10.94
CA THR A 502 31.16 -7.39 9.79
C THR A 502 32.61 -6.93 9.78
N ALA A 503 33.17 -6.72 8.58
CA ALA A 503 34.47 -6.11 8.38
C ALA A 503 34.33 -4.91 7.44
N ILE A 504 34.88 -3.78 7.88
CA ILE A 504 34.95 -2.53 7.12
C ILE A 504 36.41 -2.20 6.89
N TYR A 505 36.87 -2.36 5.65
CA TYR A 505 38.28 -2.19 5.28
C TYR A 505 38.45 -1.06 4.29
N LYS A 506 39.30 -0.09 4.63
CA LYS A 506 39.72 0.96 3.71
C LYS A 506 40.94 0.48 2.92
N TYR A 507 41.01 0.84 1.65
CA TYR A 507 42.23 0.67 0.85
C TYR A 507 42.64 2.01 0.25
N ARG A 508 43.95 2.15 0.03
CA ARG A 508 44.54 3.29 -0.67
C ARG A 508 45.82 2.91 -1.37
N GLN A 509 46.08 3.52 -2.51
CA GLN A 509 47.38 3.44 -3.18
C GLN A 509 48.48 4.00 -2.27
N ARG A 510 49.66 3.40 -2.36
CA ARG A 510 50.88 3.87 -1.69
C ARG A 510 51.94 4.44 -2.61
#